data_AF-A0A2D7IHN9-F1
#
_entry.id   AF-A0A2D7IHN9-F1
#
_cell.length_a   1.000
_cell.length_b   1.000
_cell.length_c   1.000
_cell.angle_alpha   90.00
_cell.angle_beta   90.00
_cell.angle_gamma   90.00
#
_symmetry.space_group_name_H-M   'P 1'
#
loop_
_entity.id
_entity.type
_entity.pdbx_description
1 polymer ?
#
loop_
_entity_poly.entity_id
_entity_poly.type
_entity_poly.pdbx_seq_one_letter_code
_entity_poly.pdbx_strand_id
1 'polypeptide(L)'
;MRTPVKKVYKTMQGKTVDIEKLRQQNETTVAVGNMNVNARGDEIGPGGNILKTREQLMKQYYEKPKGVVSTAQEVRQENTVKPDVQQPKVVETKILNQQPIKKATPQPKTVDTFKPKSEKSGIDAALDGIE
;
A
#
# COMPACT_ATOMS: atom_id res chain seq x y z
N MET A 1 -4.13 10.65 -40.96
CA MET A 1 -3.68 11.09 -39.62
C MET A 1 -2.72 10.05 -39.06
N ARG A 2 -1.51 10.45 -38.63
CA ARG A 2 -0.51 9.54 -38.03
C ARG A 2 -0.87 9.31 -36.57
N THR A 3 -1.04 8.06 -36.14
CA THR A 3 -1.22 7.73 -34.73
C THR A 3 0.07 8.02 -33.96
N PRO A 4 -0.03 8.61 -32.75
CA PRO A 4 1.15 8.85 -31.93
C PRO A 4 1.80 7.52 -31.56
N VAL A 5 3.14 7.46 -31.67
CA VAL A 5 3.89 6.25 -31.32
C VAL A 5 3.79 6.05 -29.81
N LYS A 6 3.36 4.86 -29.41
CA LYS A 6 3.24 4.47 -28.01
C LYS A 6 4.62 4.42 -27.34
N LYS A 7 4.74 5.07 -26.17
CA LYS A 7 5.95 5.00 -25.37
C LYS A 7 6.01 3.65 -24.65
N VAL A 8 7.11 2.94 -24.86
CA VAL A 8 7.36 1.63 -24.25
C VAL A 8 8.53 1.78 -23.28
N TYR A 9 8.34 1.33 -22.04
CA TYR A 9 9.36 1.39 -21.00
C TYR A 9 9.83 -0.01 -20.63
N LYS A 10 10.93 -0.10 -19.88
CA LYS A 10 11.47 -1.38 -19.39
C LYS A 10 11.57 -1.35 -17.88
N THR A 11 11.34 -2.51 -17.26
CA THR A 11 11.63 -2.73 -15.84
C THR A 11 13.13 -2.81 -15.60
N MET A 12 13.54 -2.77 -14.34
CA MET A 12 14.92 -3.02 -13.93
C MET A 12 15.46 -4.38 -14.39
N GLN A 13 14.59 -5.38 -14.57
CA GLN A 13 14.94 -6.73 -15.07
C GLN A 13 14.90 -6.83 -16.60
N GLY A 14 14.76 -5.72 -17.33
CA GLY A 14 14.75 -5.69 -18.80
C GLY A 14 13.43 -6.09 -19.46
N LYS A 15 12.41 -6.50 -18.69
CA LYS A 15 11.07 -6.80 -19.21
C LYS A 15 10.40 -5.54 -19.74
N THR A 16 9.84 -5.62 -20.93
CA THR A 16 9.10 -4.53 -21.58
C THR A 16 7.76 -4.31 -20.90
N VAL A 17 7.42 -3.05 -20.59
CA VAL A 17 6.19 -2.64 -19.90
C VAL A 17 5.39 -1.70 -20.77
N ASP A 18 4.13 -2.05 -20.96
CA ASP A 18 3.11 -1.20 -21.52
C ASP A 18 2.40 -0.44 -20.39
N ILE A 19 2.79 0.81 -20.18
CA ILE A 19 2.28 1.64 -19.08
C ILE A 19 0.80 1.99 -19.28
N GLU A 20 0.33 2.18 -20.51
CA GLU A 20 -1.08 2.51 -20.77
C GLU A 20 -1.99 1.32 -20.46
N LYS A 21 -1.59 0.12 -20.89
CA LYS A 21 -2.31 -1.11 -20.57
C LYS A 21 -2.34 -1.34 -19.06
N LEU A 22 -1.21 -1.14 -18.39
CA LEU A 22 -1.12 -1.33 -16.93
C LEU A 22 -2.03 -0.35 -16.18
N ARG A 23 -2.13 0.90 -16.63
CA ARG A 23 -3.03 1.90 -16.04
C ARG A 23 -4.50 1.54 -16.22
N GLN A 24 -4.89 1.06 -17.40
CA GLN A 24 -6.26 0.60 -17.69
C GLN A 24 -6.64 -0.64 -16.87
N GLN A 25 -5.69 -1.54 -16.60
CA GLN A 25 -5.96 -2.70 -15.76
C GLN A 25 -6.11 -2.36 -14.28
N ASN A 26 -5.52 -1.24 -13.83
CA ASN A 26 -5.40 -0.87 -12.43
C ASN A 26 -6.01 0.51 -12.13
N GLU A 27 -7.21 0.77 -12.65
CA GLU A 27 -7.84 2.10 -12.57
C GLU A 27 -8.02 2.63 -11.14
N THR A 28 -8.42 1.75 -10.21
CA THR A 28 -8.69 2.07 -8.81
C THR A 28 -7.44 2.12 -7.93
N THR A 29 -6.30 1.67 -8.46
CA THR A 29 -5.05 1.64 -7.71
C THR A 29 -4.51 3.05 -7.56
N VAL A 30 -3.94 3.34 -6.39
CA VAL A 30 -3.28 4.62 -6.11
C VAL A 30 -2.19 4.87 -7.13
N ALA A 31 -2.16 6.09 -7.68
CA ALA A 31 -1.16 6.46 -8.66
C ALA A 31 0.23 6.53 -8.02
N VAL A 32 1.24 6.09 -8.77
CA VAL A 32 2.64 6.26 -8.35
C VAL A 32 3.02 7.73 -8.55
N GLY A 33 3.20 8.47 -7.46
CA GLY A 33 3.57 9.89 -7.48
C GLY A 33 3.27 10.61 -6.16
N ASN A 34 3.40 11.94 -6.17
CA ASN A 34 3.10 12.79 -5.00
C ASN A 34 1.67 13.38 -5.03
N MET A 35 0.80 12.86 -5.89
CA MET A 35 -0.59 13.29 -5.99
C MET A 35 -1.49 12.30 -5.29
N ASN A 36 -2.48 12.81 -4.56
CA ASN A 36 -3.52 11.99 -3.95
C ASN A 36 -4.58 11.63 -5.01
N VAL A 37 -4.19 10.84 -6.02
CA VAL A 37 -5.09 10.36 -7.08
C VAL A 37 -4.92 8.86 -7.36
N ASN A 38 -5.93 8.24 -7.99
CA ASN A 38 -5.81 6.90 -8.55
C ASN A 38 -5.30 6.93 -10.01
N ALA A 39 -5.05 5.77 -10.61
CA ALA A 39 -4.57 5.68 -12.00
C ALA A 39 -5.58 6.23 -13.03
N ARG A 40 -6.88 6.21 -12.70
CA ARG A 40 -7.99 6.82 -13.46
C ARG A 40 -7.98 8.36 -13.40
N GLY A 41 -7.41 8.93 -12.34
CA GLY A 41 -7.32 10.36 -12.08
C GLY A 41 -8.41 10.91 -11.14
N ASP A 42 -9.10 10.05 -10.40
CA ASP A 42 -9.99 10.45 -9.32
C ASP A 42 -9.16 10.83 -8.07
N GLU A 43 -9.63 11.82 -7.32
CA GLU A 43 -9.01 12.29 -6.09
C GLU A 43 -9.27 11.29 -4.96
N ILE A 44 -8.21 10.81 -4.31
CA ILE A 44 -8.27 9.90 -3.17
C ILE A 44 -7.99 10.64 -1.87
N GLY A 45 -8.71 10.29 -0.81
CA GLY A 45 -8.52 10.84 0.52
C GLY A 45 -7.73 9.91 1.44
N PRO A 46 -7.54 10.33 2.70
CA PRO A 46 -7.00 9.45 3.74
C PRO A 46 -7.82 8.16 3.82
N GLY A 47 -7.15 7.01 3.83
CA GLY A 47 -7.80 5.70 3.85
C GLY A 47 -8.22 5.15 2.47
N GLY A 48 -7.82 5.79 1.36
CA GLY A 48 -8.00 5.24 0.01
C GLY A 48 -9.42 5.39 -0.56
N ASN A 49 -10.28 6.18 0.09
CA ASN A 49 -11.62 6.49 -0.40
C ASN A 49 -11.58 7.55 -1.51
N ILE A 50 -12.45 7.42 -2.50
CA ILE A 50 -12.56 8.40 -3.59
C ILE A 50 -13.35 9.62 -3.09
N LEU A 51 -12.70 10.78 -3.04
CA LEU A 51 -13.29 12.06 -2.63
C LEU A 51 -14.03 12.74 -3.77
N LYS A 52 -13.40 12.80 -4.95
CA LYS A 52 -13.97 13.42 -6.15
C LYS A 52 -13.59 12.61 -7.37
N THR A 53 -14.54 12.40 -8.28
CA THR A 53 -14.23 11.78 -9.55
C THR A 53 -13.49 12.76 -10.46
N ARG A 54 -12.72 12.23 -11.41
CA ARG A 54 -12.04 13.03 -12.43
C ARG A 54 -12.99 13.98 -13.15
N GLU A 55 -14.19 13.51 -13.49
CA GLU A 55 -15.20 14.29 -14.19
C GLU A 55 -15.68 15.47 -13.34
N GLN A 56 -15.95 15.23 -12.05
CA GLN A 56 -16.32 16.27 -11.10
C GLN A 56 -15.19 17.29 -10.92
N LEU A 57 -13.94 16.82 -10.84
CA LEU A 57 -12.76 17.67 -10.74
C LEU A 57 -12.63 18.59 -11.97
N MET A 58 -12.80 18.03 -13.18
CA MET A 58 -12.75 18.83 -14.41
C MET A 58 -13.90 19.83 -14.47
N LYS A 59 -15.12 19.41 -14.12
CA LYS A 59 -16.30 20.30 -14.07
C LYS A 59 -16.07 21.48 -13.13
N GLN A 60 -15.60 21.20 -11.91
CA GLN A 60 -15.25 22.23 -10.92
C GLN A 60 -14.18 23.21 -11.43
N TYR A 61 -13.22 22.74 -12.23
CA TYR A 61 -12.18 23.61 -12.78
C TYR A 61 -12.74 24.61 -13.81
N TYR A 62 -13.68 24.19 -14.66
CA TYR A 62 -14.24 25.04 -15.70
C TYR A 62 -15.42 25.91 -15.22
N GLU A 63 -16.19 25.46 -14.24
CA GLU A 63 -17.29 26.23 -13.65
C GLU A 63 -16.81 27.41 -12.81
N LYS A 64 -15.57 27.35 -12.29
CA LYS A 64 -15.00 28.46 -11.51
C LYS A 64 -14.78 29.68 -12.41
N PRO A 65 -15.32 30.85 -12.07
CA PRO A 65 -15.08 32.07 -12.84
C PRO A 65 -13.58 32.36 -12.86
N LYS A 66 -12.98 32.34 -14.04
CA LYS A 66 -11.57 32.66 -14.23
C LYS A 66 -11.43 34.19 -14.17
N GLY A 67 -10.90 34.71 -13.07
CA GLY A 67 -10.47 36.11 -13.02
C GLY A 67 -11.15 37.01 -11.99
N VAL A 68 -11.38 36.54 -10.77
CA VAL A 68 -11.50 37.45 -9.62
C VAL A 68 -10.28 37.25 -8.74
N VAL A 69 -9.41 38.26 -8.70
CA VAL A 69 -8.32 38.34 -7.72
C VAL A 69 -9.00 38.49 -6.36
N SER A 70 -9.07 37.42 -5.58
CA SER A 70 -9.62 37.51 -4.22
C SER A 70 -8.64 38.31 -3.36
N THR A 71 -8.89 39.60 -3.20
CA THR A 71 -8.28 40.41 -2.14
C THR A 71 -8.98 40.13 -0.82
N ALA A 72 -8.96 38.88 -0.39
CA ALA A 72 -9.31 38.48 0.96
C ALA A 72 -8.72 37.07 1.16
N GLN A 73 -7.84 36.97 2.16
CA GLN A 73 -7.27 35.71 2.61
C GLN A 73 -8.43 34.81 3.08
N GLU A 74 -8.85 33.86 2.25
CA GLU A 74 -9.74 32.80 2.70
C GLU A 74 -8.91 31.88 3.57
N VAL A 75 -9.04 32.10 4.89
CA VAL A 75 -8.48 31.25 5.93
C VAL A 75 -8.96 29.83 5.65
N ARG A 76 -8.02 28.95 5.28
CA ARG A 76 -8.24 27.51 5.26
C ARG A 76 -8.77 27.12 6.64
N GLN A 77 -10.07 26.86 6.73
CA GLN A 77 -10.62 26.15 7.88
C GLN A 77 -10.12 24.72 7.77
N GLU A 78 -8.97 24.47 8.40
CA GLU A 78 -8.59 23.12 8.78
C GLU A 78 -9.68 22.60 9.69
N ASN A 79 -10.57 21.76 9.13
CA ASN A 79 -11.36 20.83 9.91
C ASN A 79 -10.39 19.82 10.54
N THR A 80 -9.71 20.27 11.60
CA THR A 80 -9.06 19.40 12.56
C THR A 80 -10.16 18.72 13.36
N VAL A 81 -10.67 17.61 12.80
CA VAL A 81 -11.33 16.60 13.62
C VAL A 81 -10.25 16.11 14.58
N LYS A 82 -10.29 16.64 15.81
CA LYS A 82 -9.51 16.10 16.93
C LYS A 82 -9.87 14.62 17.03
N PRO A 83 -8.92 13.67 16.92
CA PRO A 83 -9.22 12.32 17.33
C PRO A 83 -9.52 12.35 18.83
N ASP A 84 -10.77 12.06 19.19
CA ASP A 84 -11.14 11.72 20.55
C ASP A 84 -10.37 10.44 20.91
N VAL A 85 -9.23 10.63 21.57
CA VAL A 85 -8.47 9.54 22.17
C VAL A 85 -9.26 9.08 23.38
N GLN A 86 -10.20 8.17 23.15
CA GLN A 86 -10.74 7.35 24.23
C GLN A 86 -9.59 6.49 24.74
N GLN A 87 -9.01 6.96 25.84
CA GLN A 87 -8.01 6.22 26.60
C GLN A 87 -8.67 4.91 27.07
N PRO A 88 -8.15 3.72 26.69
CA PRO A 88 -8.62 2.49 27.31
C PRO A 88 -8.27 2.54 28.80
N LYS A 89 -9.31 2.47 29.63
CA LYS A 89 -9.22 2.36 31.08
C LYS A 89 -8.37 1.14 31.42
N VAL A 90 -7.22 1.42 32.04
CA VAL A 90 -6.22 0.44 32.46
C VAL A 90 -6.87 -0.51 33.47
N VAL A 91 -7.04 -1.79 33.10
CA VAL A 91 -7.31 -2.85 34.08
C VAL A 91 -5.95 -3.36 34.54
N GLU A 92 -5.69 -3.13 35.82
CA GLU A 92 -4.50 -3.52 36.56
C GLU A 92 -4.20 -5.00 36.38
N THR A 93 -3.00 -5.31 35.88
CA THR A 93 -2.38 -6.61 36.15
C THR A 93 -1.14 -6.37 36.99
N LYS A 94 -1.24 -6.67 38.29
CA LYS A 94 -0.11 -6.71 39.22
C LYS A 94 0.96 -7.64 38.67
N ILE A 95 2.16 -7.12 38.44
CA ILE A 95 3.37 -7.95 38.49
C ILE A 95 4.45 -7.19 39.27
N LEU A 96 4.95 -7.91 40.26
CA LEU A 96 5.88 -7.57 41.31
C LEU A 96 7.32 -7.36 40.77
N ASN A 97 7.90 -6.21 41.14
CA ASN A 97 9.32 -5.99 41.51
C ASN A 97 10.47 -6.07 40.46
N GLN A 98 10.93 -4.87 40.05
CA GLN A 98 12.30 -4.33 39.94
C GLN A 98 13.49 -5.33 39.80
N GLN A 99 14.41 -5.23 38.82
CA GLN A 99 15.56 -4.27 38.73
C GLN A 99 16.45 -4.57 37.48
N PRO A 100 17.46 -3.74 37.09
CA PRO A 100 17.45 -3.08 35.77
C PRO A 100 18.65 -3.31 34.80
N ILE A 101 18.48 -2.77 33.57
CA ILE A 101 19.45 -2.37 32.51
C ILE A 101 20.50 -3.37 32.00
N LYS A 102 20.57 -3.56 30.67
CA LYS A 102 21.77 -3.24 29.85
C LYS A 102 21.53 -3.39 28.34
N LYS A 103 22.15 -2.46 27.61
CA LYS A 103 22.23 -2.24 26.15
C LYS A 103 22.83 -3.44 25.41
N ALA A 104 22.37 -3.73 24.19
CA ALA A 104 23.23 -4.10 23.04
C ALA A 104 22.43 -4.25 21.72
N THR A 105 22.80 -3.41 20.75
CA THR A 105 22.95 -3.57 19.29
C THR A 105 22.17 -4.66 18.52
N PRO A 106 21.54 -4.32 17.37
CA PRO A 106 20.90 -5.29 16.48
C PRO A 106 21.88 -5.85 15.44
N GLN A 107 22.11 -7.17 15.41
CA GLN A 107 22.56 -7.92 14.22
C GLN A 107 22.06 -9.39 14.27
N PRO A 108 22.24 -10.23 13.24
CA PRO A 108 21.17 -10.77 12.41
C PRO A 108 20.96 -12.28 12.67
N LYS A 109 19.75 -12.82 12.52
CA LYS A 109 19.56 -14.27 12.57
C LYS A 109 19.50 -14.86 11.17
N THR A 110 20.63 -15.46 10.82
CA THR A 110 20.82 -16.49 9.81
C THR A 110 19.99 -17.74 10.12
N VAL A 111 19.58 -18.37 9.02
CA VAL A 111 19.13 -19.74 8.75
C VAL A 111 19.47 -20.79 9.83
N ASP A 112 18.48 -21.61 10.22
CA ASP A 112 18.74 -22.97 10.72
C ASP A 112 17.60 -23.96 10.40
N THR A 113 17.87 -24.75 9.35
CA THR A 113 17.78 -26.22 9.25
C THR A 113 16.71 -26.97 10.06
N PHE A 114 15.66 -27.44 9.37
CA PHE A 114 14.75 -28.46 9.88
C PHE A 114 15.38 -29.86 9.70
N LYS A 115 15.62 -30.56 10.81
CA LYS A 115 16.24 -31.90 10.85
C LYS A 115 15.13 -32.97 10.75
N PRO A 116 15.14 -33.89 9.78
CA PRO A 116 14.12 -34.94 9.67
C PRO A 116 14.36 -36.06 10.68
N LYS A 117 13.29 -36.48 11.37
CA LYS A 117 13.28 -37.60 12.31
C LYS A 117 12.96 -38.89 11.53
N SER A 118 13.85 -39.86 11.65
CA SER A 118 13.81 -41.18 11.02
C SER A 118 12.75 -42.09 11.65
N GLU A 119 11.80 -42.58 10.86
CA GLU A 119 11.06 -43.81 11.15
C GLU A 119 11.07 -44.67 9.88
N LYS A 120 11.60 -45.89 10.02
CA LYS A 120 11.77 -46.89 8.97
C LYS A 120 10.54 -47.80 8.95
N SER A 121 9.82 -47.80 7.86
CA SER A 121 8.98 -48.91 7.36
C SER A 121 8.81 -48.66 5.86
N GLY A 122 9.64 -49.24 4.98
CA GLY A 122 9.54 -50.64 4.58
C GLY A 122 8.72 -50.72 3.29
N ILE A 123 9.35 -50.45 2.15
CA ILE A 123 8.74 -50.42 0.80
C ILE A 123 8.75 -51.85 0.19
N ASP A 124 9.27 -52.83 0.93
CA ASP A 124 9.50 -54.20 0.44
C ASP A 124 8.24 -55.10 0.42
N ALA A 125 7.06 -54.56 0.73
CA ALA A 125 5.79 -55.32 0.70
C ALA A 125 5.01 -55.20 -0.62
N ALA A 126 5.47 -54.40 -1.58
CA ALA A 126 4.73 -54.09 -2.80
C ALA A 126 5.33 -54.66 -4.10
N LEU A 127 6.34 -55.53 -4.01
CA LEU A 127 7.03 -56.09 -5.18
C LEU A 127 7.12 -57.62 -5.24
N ASP A 128 6.40 -58.35 -4.38
CA ASP A 128 6.39 -59.83 -4.32
C ASP A 128 5.02 -60.44 -4.71
N GLY A 129 4.22 -59.69 -5.49
CA GLY A 129 2.84 -60.07 -5.85
C GLY A 129 2.50 -59.91 -7.33
N ILE A 130 3.51 -59.98 -8.21
CA ILE A 130 3.31 -60.02 -9.66
C ILE A 130 4.05 -61.26 -10.18
N GLU A 131 3.40 -62.41 -10.07
CA GLU A 131 3.63 -63.59 -10.91
C GLU A 131 2.28 -64.19 -11.29
#